data_AF-A0A7C6DZF7-F1
#
_entry.id   AF-A0A7C6DZF7-F1
#
_cell.length_a   1.000
_cell.length_b   1.000
_cell.length_c   1.000
_cell.angle_alpha   90.00
_cell.angle_beta   90.00
_cell.angle_gamma   90.00
#
_symmetry.space_group_name_H-M   'P 1'
#
loop_
_entity.id
_entity.type
_entity.pdbx_description
1 polymer ?
#
loop_
_entity_poly.entity_id
_entity_poly.type
_entity_poly.pdbx_seq_one_letter_code
_entity_poly.pdbx_strand_id
1 'polypeptide(L)'
;MGEECSVAILFFLIALSLNLTIALAQATIKPNTLPNAAVGHFYNVQLCTEPKRAVDFWEVSSGLLPPGLTLSKQDAYTAVISGTPSLRGTYQFTVKATRIVPNQPRPIYIYKDYTINVEGFVISPDSLPEATENSPYGATIQVTGGTPPYSWDVTGLSTERTNLTWRVIGCCPVGRTDRIGIDGTPLIGSHGEYSVEVRVRDNKGLTASKTYILRIKEVPWR
;
A
#
# COMPACT_ATOMS: atom_id res chain seq x y z
N MET A 1 7.50 -67.69 7.69
CA MET A 1 7.75 -66.52 8.57
C MET A 1 8.22 -65.26 7.82
N GLY A 2 8.75 -65.33 6.59
CA GLY A 2 9.22 -64.14 5.86
C GLY A 2 8.14 -63.31 5.13
N GLU A 3 7.10 -63.94 4.57
CA GLU A 3 6.10 -63.22 3.77
C GLU A 3 5.09 -62.43 4.60
N GLU A 4 4.65 -62.95 5.75
CA GLU A 4 3.74 -62.20 6.64
C GLU A 4 4.39 -60.97 7.26
N CYS A 5 5.71 -61.00 7.52
CA CYS A 5 6.45 -59.84 8.02
C CYS A 5 6.58 -58.77 6.93
N SER A 6 6.84 -59.17 5.68
CA SER A 6 6.91 -58.26 4.51
C SER A 6 5.56 -57.60 4.20
N VAL A 7 4.47 -58.35 4.26
CA VAL A 7 3.11 -57.85 4.07
C VAL A 7 2.70 -56.91 5.22
N ALA A 8 2.99 -57.26 6.48
CA ALA A 8 2.71 -56.38 7.62
C ALA A 8 3.50 -55.06 7.58
N ILE A 9 4.78 -55.10 7.15
CA ILE A 9 5.60 -53.90 6.94
C ILE A 9 5.02 -53.04 5.81
N LEU A 10 4.61 -53.65 4.70
CA LEU A 10 4.00 -52.93 3.57
C LEU A 10 2.67 -52.27 3.96
N PHE A 11 1.78 -52.98 4.67
CA PHE A 11 0.53 -52.41 5.17
C PHE A 11 0.76 -51.29 6.18
N PHE A 12 1.75 -51.43 7.07
CA PHE A 12 2.11 -50.38 8.03
C PHE A 12 2.63 -49.11 7.33
N LEU A 13 3.48 -49.28 6.30
CA LEU A 13 4.01 -48.16 5.50
C LEU A 13 2.91 -47.46 4.67
N ILE A 14 1.95 -48.22 4.14
CA ILE A 14 0.78 -47.66 3.44
C ILE A 14 -0.12 -46.90 4.43
N ALA A 15 -0.38 -47.45 5.62
CA ALA A 15 -1.21 -46.80 6.62
C ALA A 15 -0.55 -45.51 7.17
N LEU A 16 0.77 -45.53 7.40
CA LEU A 16 1.53 -44.35 7.83
C LEU A 16 1.56 -43.27 6.75
N SER A 17 1.80 -43.64 5.49
CA SER A 17 1.79 -42.69 4.36
C SER A 17 0.40 -42.11 4.09
N LEU A 18 -0.66 -42.91 4.26
CA LEU A 18 -2.05 -42.45 4.14
C LEU A 18 -2.42 -41.47 5.27
N ASN A 19 -2.08 -41.79 6.53
CA ASN A 19 -2.31 -40.90 7.67
C ASN A 19 -1.52 -39.59 7.55
N LEU A 20 -0.29 -39.63 7.05
CA LEU A 20 0.51 -38.44 6.79
C LEU A 20 -0.12 -37.58 5.69
N THR A 21 -0.66 -38.20 4.64
CA THR A 21 -1.36 -37.51 3.54
C THR A 21 -2.65 -36.84 4.03
N ILE A 22 -3.45 -37.54 4.83
CA ILE A 22 -4.70 -37.00 5.41
C ILE A 22 -4.40 -35.83 6.34
N ALA A 23 -3.38 -35.95 7.19
CA ALA A 23 -3.00 -34.88 8.10
C ALA A 23 -2.44 -33.66 7.33
N LEU A 24 -1.77 -33.87 6.20
CA LEU A 24 -1.24 -32.81 5.33
C LEU A 24 -2.34 -32.02 4.60
N ALA A 25 -3.48 -32.65 4.30
CA ALA A 25 -4.64 -32.01 3.68
C ALA A 25 -5.36 -30.98 4.59
N GLN A 26 -5.05 -30.95 5.89
CA GLN A 26 -5.64 -30.02 6.86
C GLN A 26 -4.74 -28.83 7.21
N ALA A 27 -3.55 -28.72 6.60
CA ALA A 27 -2.65 -27.62 6.86
C ALA A 27 -3.21 -26.31 6.28
N THR A 28 -3.07 -25.22 7.03
CA THR A 28 -3.47 -23.87 6.63
C THR A 28 -2.29 -22.91 6.70
N ILE A 29 -2.38 -21.76 6.03
CA ILE A 29 -1.38 -20.69 6.15
C ILE A 29 -1.93 -19.63 7.12
N LYS A 30 -1.10 -19.26 8.10
CA LYS A 30 -1.33 -18.18 9.05
C LYS A 30 -0.42 -16.98 8.75
N PRO A 31 -0.83 -15.75 9.10
CA PRO A 31 -2.10 -15.38 9.72
C PRO A 31 -3.30 -15.56 8.77
N ASN A 32 -4.53 -15.56 9.29
CA ASN A 32 -5.73 -15.74 8.47
C ASN A 32 -6.04 -14.53 7.57
N THR A 33 -5.56 -13.37 7.97
CA THR A 33 -5.71 -12.07 7.30
C THR A 33 -4.39 -11.33 7.37
N LEU A 34 -4.17 -10.39 6.44
CA LEU A 34 -3.01 -9.52 6.45
C LEU A 34 -3.42 -8.11 6.89
N PRO A 35 -2.59 -7.41 7.68
CA PRO A 35 -2.77 -5.99 7.95
C PRO A 35 -2.78 -5.17 6.65
N ASN A 36 -3.47 -4.02 6.68
CA ASN A 36 -3.33 -3.02 5.62
C ASN A 36 -1.88 -2.49 5.60
N ALA A 37 -1.43 -2.06 4.42
CA ALA A 37 -0.14 -1.41 4.25
C ALA A 37 -0.33 0.07 3.89
N ALA A 38 0.73 0.87 3.99
CA ALA A 38 0.72 2.27 3.59
C ALA A 38 1.83 2.55 2.56
N VAL A 39 1.52 3.35 1.54
CA VAL A 39 2.51 3.77 0.53
C VAL A 39 3.74 4.37 1.21
N GLY A 40 4.93 3.95 0.78
CA GLY A 40 6.19 4.46 1.32
C GLY A 40 6.58 3.93 2.71
N HIS A 41 5.75 3.10 3.35
CA HIS A 41 6.05 2.51 4.66
C HIS A 41 6.51 1.07 4.54
N PHE A 42 7.53 0.69 5.31
CA PHE A 42 8.02 -0.68 5.34
C PHE A 42 6.96 -1.61 5.92
N TYR A 43 6.58 -2.61 5.14
CA TYR A 43 5.65 -3.68 5.49
C TYR A 43 6.45 -4.95 5.74
N ASN A 44 6.12 -5.69 6.79
CA ASN A 44 6.79 -6.93 7.16
C ASN A 44 5.84 -7.86 7.91
N VAL A 45 5.38 -8.92 7.23
CA VAL A 45 4.49 -9.92 7.82
C VAL A 45 4.97 -11.33 7.52
N GLN A 46 5.17 -12.11 8.58
CA GLN A 46 5.54 -13.50 8.48
C GLN A 46 4.30 -14.38 8.24
N LEU A 47 4.43 -15.30 7.29
CA LEU A 47 3.52 -16.41 7.04
C LEU A 47 4.10 -17.70 7.63
N CYS A 48 3.24 -18.57 8.14
CA CYS A 48 3.63 -19.91 8.59
C CYS A 48 2.55 -20.94 8.28
N THR A 49 2.94 -22.21 8.15
CA THR A 49 1.99 -23.31 8.05
C THR A 49 1.51 -23.75 9.44
N GLU A 50 0.21 -23.99 9.58
CA GLU A 50 -0.40 -24.52 10.80
C GLU A 50 -1.23 -25.79 10.52
N PRO A 51 -0.95 -26.93 11.19
CA PRO A 51 0.16 -27.14 12.14
C PRO A 51 1.52 -27.02 11.44
N LYS A 52 2.58 -26.69 12.21
CA LYS A 52 3.95 -26.46 11.69
C LYS A 52 4.40 -27.63 10.81
N ARG A 53 4.40 -27.41 9.49
CA ARG A 53 4.75 -28.42 8.49
C ARG A 53 5.75 -27.83 7.52
N ALA A 54 6.87 -28.51 7.38
CA ALA A 54 7.90 -28.11 6.43
C ALA A 54 7.33 -28.08 5.00
N VAL A 55 7.70 -27.06 4.24
CA VAL A 55 7.37 -26.81 2.84
C VAL A 55 8.65 -26.43 2.08
N ASP A 56 8.69 -26.81 0.82
CA ASP A 56 9.84 -26.63 -0.06
C ASP A 56 9.76 -25.28 -0.76
N PHE A 57 8.56 -24.86 -1.18
CA PHE A 57 8.37 -23.64 -1.94
C PHE A 57 7.22 -22.79 -1.40
N TRP A 58 7.39 -21.47 -1.53
CA TRP A 58 6.36 -20.47 -1.35
C TRP A 58 6.28 -19.62 -2.61
N GLU A 59 5.08 -19.44 -3.14
CA GLU A 59 4.86 -18.61 -4.32
C GLU A 59 3.51 -17.92 -4.28
N VAL A 60 3.36 -16.86 -5.08
CA VAL A 60 2.06 -16.25 -5.37
C VAL A 60 1.52 -16.94 -6.62
N SER A 61 0.51 -17.79 -6.47
CA SER A 61 -0.01 -18.61 -7.57
C SER A 61 -1.03 -17.88 -8.46
N SER A 62 -1.63 -16.80 -7.97
CA SER A 62 -2.58 -15.97 -8.71
C SER A 62 -2.66 -14.57 -8.11
N GLY A 63 -3.11 -13.60 -8.92
CA GLY A 63 -3.12 -12.19 -8.54
C GLY A 63 -1.72 -11.58 -8.51
N LEU A 64 -1.61 -10.37 -7.95
CA LEU A 64 -0.36 -9.64 -7.84
C LEU A 64 -0.21 -9.09 -6.41
N LEU A 65 1.00 -9.19 -5.87
CA LEU A 65 1.37 -8.43 -4.68
C LEU A 65 1.35 -6.92 -4.99
N PRO A 66 1.10 -6.06 -3.99
CA PRO A 66 1.30 -4.63 -4.17
C PRO A 66 2.71 -4.33 -4.71
N PRO A 67 2.86 -3.44 -5.71
CA PRO A 67 4.17 -3.06 -6.24
C PRO A 67 5.10 -2.61 -5.12
N GLY A 68 6.29 -3.21 -5.04
CA GLY A 68 7.27 -2.96 -3.98
C GLY A 68 7.23 -3.94 -2.81
N LEU A 69 6.26 -4.87 -2.76
CA LEU A 69 6.26 -6.02 -1.84
C LEU A 69 6.73 -7.29 -2.55
N THR A 70 7.42 -8.16 -1.81
CA THR A 70 7.85 -9.48 -2.27
C THR A 70 7.49 -10.56 -1.25
N LEU A 71 7.25 -11.78 -1.72
CA LEU A 71 7.13 -12.98 -0.89
C LEU A 71 8.46 -13.73 -0.92
N SER A 72 9.08 -13.92 0.25
CA SER A 72 10.38 -14.60 0.36
C SER A 72 10.33 -15.70 1.42
N LYS A 73 10.73 -16.93 1.05
CA LYS A 73 10.89 -18.03 2.00
C LYS A 73 11.99 -17.70 3.02
N GLN A 74 11.72 -17.90 4.31
CA GLN A 74 12.67 -17.64 5.39
C GLN A 74 13.31 -18.94 5.90
N ASP A 75 12.49 -19.95 6.18
CA ASP A 75 12.96 -21.27 6.61
C ASP A 75 12.04 -22.38 6.06
N ALA A 76 12.17 -23.59 6.61
CA ALA A 76 11.35 -24.72 6.19
C ALA A 76 9.84 -24.54 6.44
N TYR A 77 9.41 -23.64 7.32
CA TYR A 77 8.02 -23.51 7.77
C TYR A 77 7.41 -22.13 7.48
N THR A 78 8.26 -21.13 7.23
CA THR A 78 7.87 -19.74 7.18
C THR A 78 8.31 -19.03 5.90
N ALA A 79 7.52 -18.04 5.52
CA ALA A 79 7.85 -17.05 4.51
C ALA A 79 7.53 -15.66 5.04
N VAL A 80 8.00 -14.62 4.38
CA VAL A 80 7.72 -13.24 4.74
C VAL A 80 7.20 -12.50 3.52
N ILE A 81 6.14 -11.73 3.69
CA ILE A 81 5.75 -10.69 2.75
C ILE A 81 6.35 -9.39 3.28
N SER A 82 7.32 -8.84 2.56
CA SER A 82 8.05 -7.65 3.00
C SER A 82 8.39 -6.70 1.87
N GLY A 83 8.61 -5.44 2.21
CA GLY A 83 9.03 -4.40 1.27
C GLY A 83 8.32 -3.08 1.56
N THR A 84 8.38 -2.15 0.61
CA THR A 84 7.76 -0.83 0.73
C THR A 84 6.82 -0.63 -0.45
N PRO A 85 5.49 -0.63 -0.25
CA PRO A 85 4.56 -0.54 -1.36
C PRO A 85 4.58 0.86 -1.96
N SER A 86 4.54 0.96 -3.29
CA SER A 86 4.66 2.22 -4.03
C SER A 86 3.34 2.73 -4.61
N LEU A 87 2.33 1.86 -4.73
CA LEU A 87 1.05 2.19 -5.33
C LEU A 87 -0.10 1.81 -4.41
N ARG A 88 -1.05 2.74 -4.23
CA ARG A 88 -2.28 2.52 -3.48
C ARG A 88 -3.22 1.59 -4.25
N GLY A 89 -4.04 0.85 -3.52
CA GLY A 89 -5.07 0.00 -4.11
C GLY A 89 -5.40 -1.20 -3.25
N THR A 90 -6.41 -1.95 -3.68
CA THR A 90 -6.75 -3.25 -3.09
C THR A 90 -6.14 -4.34 -3.96
N TYR A 91 -5.24 -5.11 -3.36
CA TYR A 91 -4.53 -6.21 -4.02
C TYR A 91 -5.03 -7.53 -3.45
N GLN A 92 -5.60 -8.36 -4.32
CA GLN A 92 -6.05 -9.72 -4.01
C GLN A 92 -5.12 -10.71 -4.69
N PHE A 93 -4.61 -11.68 -3.93
CA PHE A 93 -3.66 -12.67 -4.42
C PHE A 93 -3.77 -13.96 -3.61
N THR A 94 -3.39 -15.08 -4.22
CA THR A 94 -3.34 -16.38 -3.55
C THR A 94 -1.89 -16.79 -3.30
N VAL A 95 -1.57 -17.08 -2.05
CA VAL A 95 -0.29 -17.69 -1.67
C VAL A 95 -0.43 -19.21 -1.72
N LYS A 96 0.54 -19.87 -2.34
CA LYS A 96 0.67 -21.32 -2.41
C LYS A 96 1.96 -21.75 -1.71
N ALA A 97 1.83 -22.63 -0.72
CA ALA A 97 2.96 -23.36 -0.14
C ALA A 97 2.97 -24.80 -0.66
N THR A 98 4.12 -25.25 -1.15
CA THR A 98 4.28 -26.58 -1.76
C THR A 98 5.19 -27.43 -0.90
N ARG A 99 4.75 -28.64 -0.56
CA ARG A 99 5.56 -29.67 0.09
C ARG A 99 5.76 -30.86 -0.83
N ILE A 100 7.00 -31.28 -0.99
CA ILE A 100 7.42 -32.50 -1.65
C ILE A 100 7.67 -33.54 -0.57
N VAL A 101 7.01 -34.68 -0.67
CA VAL A 101 7.22 -35.83 0.23
C VAL A 101 7.90 -36.94 -0.58
N PRO A 102 9.04 -37.48 -0.11
CA PRO A 102 9.67 -38.62 -0.76
C PRO A 102 8.68 -39.79 -0.92
N ASN A 103 8.74 -40.46 -2.07
CA ASN A 103 7.87 -41.59 -2.41
C ASN A 103 6.37 -41.25 -2.54
N GLN A 104 6.01 -39.97 -2.61
CA GLN A 104 4.67 -39.55 -3.04
C GLN A 104 4.68 -39.10 -4.51
N PRO A 105 3.69 -39.54 -5.31
CA PRO A 105 3.66 -39.25 -6.74
C PRO A 105 3.30 -37.79 -7.06
N ARG A 106 2.74 -37.04 -6.11
CA ARG A 106 2.32 -35.64 -6.30
C ARG A 106 2.73 -34.80 -5.09
N PRO A 107 3.16 -33.53 -5.31
CA PRO A 107 3.33 -32.58 -4.23
C PRO A 107 2.01 -32.29 -3.53
N ILE A 108 2.11 -31.82 -2.30
CA ILE A 108 0.98 -31.34 -1.52
C ILE A 108 1.00 -29.83 -1.53
N TYR A 109 -0.16 -29.24 -1.82
CA TYR A 109 -0.34 -27.80 -1.92
C TYR A 109 -1.22 -27.30 -0.80
N ILE A 110 -0.82 -26.17 -0.22
CA ILE A 110 -1.60 -25.41 0.75
C ILE A 110 -1.85 -24.04 0.13
N TYR A 111 -3.11 -23.67 0.01
CA TYR A 111 -3.52 -22.39 -0.58
C TYR A 111 -4.10 -21.47 0.49
N LYS A 112 -3.86 -20.16 0.30
CA LYS A 112 -4.51 -19.14 1.10
C LYS A 112 -4.69 -17.87 0.29
N ASP A 113 -5.93 -17.42 0.21
CA ASP A 113 -6.27 -16.14 -0.38
C ASP A 113 -6.04 -15.02 0.63
N TYR A 114 -5.43 -13.95 0.16
CA TYR A 114 -5.16 -12.74 0.93
C TYR A 114 -5.63 -11.50 0.20
N THR A 115 -5.89 -10.47 0.99
CA THR A 115 -6.13 -9.11 0.52
C THR A 115 -5.24 -8.18 1.32
N ILE A 116 -4.51 -7.31 0.62
CA ILE A 116 -3.80 -6.18 1.22
C ILE A 116 -4.41 -4.91 0.64
N ASN A 117 -4.96 -4.06 1.51
CA ASN A 117 -5.30 -2.69 1.14
C ASN A 117 -4.07 -1.84 1.38
N VAL A 118 -3.54 -1.24 0.31
CA VAL A 118 -2.48 -0.24 0.41
C VAL A 118 -3.14 1.14 0.42
N GLU A 119 -3.09 1.77 1.59
CA GLU A 119 -3.54 3.14 1.81
C GLU A 119 -2.42 4.12 1.47
N GLY A 120 -2.77 5.35 1.09
CA GLY A 120 -1.79 6.38 0.79
C GLY A 120 -2.46 7.72 0.55
N PHE A 121 -1.68 8.79 0.60
CA PHE A 121 -2.20 10.12 0.32
C PHE A 121 -2.41 10.35 -1.17
N VAL A 122 -3.43 11.14 -1.47
CA VAL A 122 -3.68 11.69 -2.80
C VAL A 122 -3.92 13.17 -2.64
N ILE A 123 -3.00 13.99 -3.16
CA ILE A 123 -3.17 15.44 -3.22
C ILE A 123 -3.79 15.80 -4.58
N SER A 124 -4.97 16.41 -4.58
CA SER A 124 -5.70 16.88 -5.77
C SER A 124 -5.99 18.38 -5.65
N PRO A 125 -6.16 19.13 -6.76
CA PRO A 125 -6.10 18.72 -8.17
C PRO A 125 -4.68 18.37 -8.67
N ASP A 126 -4.54 17.98 -9.94
CA ASP A 126 -3.22 17.72 -10.58
C ASP A 126 -2.49 18.97 -11.04
N SER A 127 -3.23 20.04 -11.29
CA SER A 127 -2.71 21.36 -11.61
C SER A 127 -3.52 22.43 -10.90
N LEU A 128 -2.89 23.57 -10.66
CA LEU A 128 -3.60 24.76 -10.18
C LEU A 128 -4.19 25.54 -11.37
N PRO A 129 -5.37 26.15 -11.22
CA PRO A 129 -5.87 27.12 -12.20
C PRO A 129 -4.86 28.25 -12.40
N GLU A 130 -4.80 28.79 -13.62
CA GLU A 130 -4.02 30.00 -13.90
C GLU A 130 -4.66 31.19 -13.18
N ALA A 131 -3.82 32.08 -12.65
CA ALA A 131 -4.22 33.34 -12.07
C ALA A 131 -4.00 34.49 -13.06
N THR A 132 -4.69 35.61 -12.85
CA THR A 132 -4.49 36.84 -13.63
C THR A 132 -4.21 37.98 -12.66
N GLU A 133 -3.25 38.84 -13.03
CA GLU A 133 -2.97 40.08 -12.31
C GLU A 133 -4.26 40.89 -12.06
N ASN A 134 -4.37 41.49 -10.87
CA ASN A 134 -5.49 42.31 -10.43
C ASN A 134 -6.89 41.62 -10.46
N SER A 135 -6.93 40.29 -10.62
CA SER A 135 -8.17 39.49 -10.58
C SER A 135 -8.18 38.60 -9.35
N PRO A 136 -9.32 38.47 -8.62
CA PRO A 136 -9.38 37.56 -7.48
C PRO A 136 -9.07 36.14 -7.93
N TYR A 137 -8.18 35.49 -7.18
CA TYR A 137 -7.79 34.11 -7.37
C TYR A 137 -8.30 33.25 -6.21
N GLY A 138 -8.73 32.03 -6.54
CA GLY A 138 -9.13 31.04 -5.56
C GLY A 138 -8.92 29.63 -6.11
N ALA A 139 -8.15 28.83 -5.40
CA ALA A 139 -7.97 27.42 -5.67
C ALA A 139 -8.11 26.62 -4.37
N THR A 140 -8.60 25.39 -4.48
CA THR A 140 -8.70 24.46 -3.35
C THR A 140 -7.85 23.23 -3.65
N ILE A 141 -7.04 22.83 -2.67
CA ILE A 141 -6.27 21.60 -2.69
C ILE A 141 -6.81 20.69 -1.61
N GLN A 142 -6.95 19.40 -1.91
CA GLN A 142 -7.48 18.40 -1.01
C GLN A 142 -6.53 17.20 -0.91
N VAL A 143 -6.43 16.64 0.29
CA VAL A 143 -5.86 15.30 0.51
C VAL A 143 -6.97 14.28 0.71
N THR A 144 -6.78 13.08 0.15
CA THR A 144 -7.57 11.90 0.52
C THR A 144 -6.63 10.78 0.97
N GLY A 145 -7.10 9.91 1.86
CA GLY A 145 -6.29 8.87 2.52
C GLY A 145 -5.51 9.38 3.75
N GLY A 146 -4.83 8.47 4.44
CA GLY A 146 -4.18 8.75 5.73
C GLY A 146 -5.17 8.88 6.90
N THR A 147 -4.66 9.18 8.09
CA THR A 147 -5.45 9.24 9.33
C THR A 147 -5.61 10.67 9.85
N PRO A 148 -6.79 11.31 9.73
CA PRO A 148 -6.97 12.68 10.24
C PRO A 148 -6.70 12.78 11.76
N PRO A 149 -6.37 13.98 12.28
CA PRO A 149 -6.23 15.25 11.56
C PRO A 149 -4.95 15.37 10.72
N TYR A 150 -4.99 16.27 9.73
CA TYR A 150 -3.85 16.59 8.86
C TYR A 150 -3.23 17.94 9.22
N SER A 151 -1.92 18.06 9.06
CA SER A 151 -1.17 19.32 9.11
C SER A 151 -0.58 19.63 7.74
N TRP A 152 -0.70 20.88 7.31
CA TRP A 152 -0.25 21.34 6.00
C TRP A 152 0.91 22.32 6.13
N ASP A 153 1.78 22.32 5.14
CA ASP A 153 2.83 23.31 4.93
C ASP A 153 2.88 23.64 3.44
N VAL A 154 2.76 24.92 3.10
CA VAL A 154 2.78 25.41 1.72
C VAL A 154 3.85 26.48 1.58
N THR A 155 4.76 26.25 0.65
CA THR A 155 5.89 27.14 0.37
C THR A 155 5.90 27.54 -1.10
N GLY A 156 6.65 28.59 -1.45
CA GLY A 156 6.81 29.03 -2.84
C GLY A 156 5.72 29.95 -3.39
N LEU A 157 4.66 30.26 -2.62
CA LEU A 157 3.66 31.27 -3.00
C LEU A 157 4.21 32.70 -3.04
N SER A 158 5.19 33.02 -2.18
CA SER A 158 5.80 34.35 -2.06
C SER A 158 4.74 35.46 -1.92
N THR A 159 4.09 35.53 -0.75
CA THR A 159 3.02 36.50 -0.43
C THR A 159 3.40 37.95 -0.75
N GLU A 160 4.65 38.34 -0.55
CA GLU A 160 5.15 39.68 -0.86
C GLU A 160 5.17 39.99 -2.36
N ARG A 161 5.33 38.97 -3.22
CA ARG A 161 5.36 39.14 -4.68
C ARG A 161 4.00 38.92 -5.33
N THR A 162 3.24 37.95 -4.84
CA THR A 162 1.99 37.51 -5.48
C THR A 162 0.75 37.97 -4.75
N ASN A 163 0.82 38.43 -3.50
CA ASN A 163 -0.34 38.70 -2.66
C ASN A 163 -1.32 37.49 -2.55
N LEU A 164 -0.81 36.28 -2.72
CA LEU A 164 -1.54 35.03 -2.52
C LEU A 164 -1.17 34.43 -1.17
N THR A 165 -2.20 34.04 -0.42
CA THR A 165 -2.06 33.38 0.88
C THR A 165 -2.65 31.98 0.82
N TRP A 166 -2.31 31.14 1.80
CA TRP A 166 -2.94 29.84 1.96
C TRP A 166 -3.52 29.70 3.37
N ARG A 167 -4.58 28.91 3.50
CA ARG A 167 -5.15 28.54 4.80
C ARG A 167 -5.81 27.17 4.74
N VAL A 168 -5.89 26.48 5.87
CA VAL A 168 -6.75 25.29 6.00
C VAL A 168 -8.20 25.73 5.84
N ILE A 169 -8.92 25.09 4.91
CA ILE A 169 -10.35 25.31 4.69
C ILE A 169 -11.08 24.09 5.20
N GLY A 170 -11.58 24.17 6.42
CA GLY A 170 -12.54 23.20 6.95
C GLY A 170 -13.95 23.57 6.51
N CYS A 171 -14.62 22.70 5.76
CA CYS A 171 -16.08 22.71 5.68
C CYS A 171 -16.68 21.75 6.72
N CYS A 172 -18.01 21.77 6.85
CA CYS A 172 -18.74 20.90 7.77
C CYS A 172 -18.46 19.39 7.49
N PRO A 173 -18.28 18.55 8.52
CA PRO A 173 -18.31 18.87 9.95
C PRO A 173 -17.08 19.67 10.42
N VAL A 174 -17.29 20.52 11.44
CA VAL A 174 -16.26 21.39 12.03
C VAL A 174 -15.03 20.57 12.45
N GLY A 175 -13.83 21.06 12.12
CA GLY A 175 -12.56 20.39 12.44
C GLY A 175 -11.97 19.57 11.28
N ARG A 176 -12.57 19.62 10.09
CA ARG A 176 -11.99 18.99 8.89
C ARG A 176 -10.68 19.70 8.48
N THR A 177 -9.63 18.91 8.28
CA THR A 177 -8.28 19.37 7.94
C THR A 177 -7.80 18.81 6.60
N ASP A 178 -8.68 18.17 5.82
CA ASP A 178 -8.34 17.50 4.56
C ASP A 178 -8.17 18.46 3.37
N ARG A 179 -8.38 19.77 3.57
CA ARG A 179 -8.37 20.77 2.50
C ARG A 179 -7.67 22.06 2.91
N ILE A 180 -7.00 22.67 1.94
CA ILE A 180 -6.49 24.03 2.01
C ILE A 180 -7.03 24.85 0.84
N GLY A 181 -7.16 26.16 1.04
CA GLY A 181 -7.37 27.12 -0.03
C GLY A 181 -6.13 27.96 -0.24
N ILE A 182 -5.91 28.31 -1.51
CA ILE A 182 -4.99 29.36 -1.92
C ILE A 182 -5.85 30.47 -2.50
N ASP A 183 -5.77 31.66 -1.91
CA ASP A 183 -6.59 32.80 -2.30
C ASP A 183 -5.86 34.14 -2.12
N GLY A 184 -6.32 35.13 -2.88
CA GLY A 184 -5.77 36.48 -2.90
C GLY A 184 -6.01 37.15 -4.25
N THR A 185 -5.41 38.31 -4.45
CA THR A 185 -5.48 39.06 -5.72
C THR A 185 -4.07 39.35 -6.19
N PRO A 186 -3.58 38.70 -7.27
CA PRO A 186 -2.23 38.91 -7.76
C PRO A 186 -1.91 40.37 -8.07
N LEU A 187 -0.73 40.82 -7.65
CA LEU A 187 -0.29 42.20 -7.88
C LEU A 187 0.03 42.44 -9.35
N ILE A 188 -0.11 43.68 -9.82
CA ILE A 188 0.41 44.07 -11.14
C ILE A 188 1.93 43.91 -11.14
N GLY A 189 2.50 43.29 -12.19
CA GLY A 189 3.91 42.95 -12.29
C GLY A 189 4.31 41.64 -11.61
N SER A 190 3.33 40.85 -11.15
CA SER A 190 3.55 39.52 -10.57
C SER A 190 3.42 38.37 -11.58
N HIS A 191 3.22 38.66 -12.87
CA HIS A 191 3.17 37.64 -13.92
C HIS A 191 4.44 36.76 -13.92
N GLY A 192 4.25 35.48 -14.22
CA GLY A 192 5.32 34.50 -14.22
C GLY A 192 4.87 33.11 -13.76
N GLU A 193 5.84 32.21 -13.64
CA GLU A 193 5.63 30.85 -13.12
C GLU A 193 6.20 30.74 -11.71
N TYR A 194 5.38 30.25 -10.78
CA TYR A 194 5.73 30.06 -9.38
C TYR A 194 5.69 28.56 -9.05
N SER A 195 6.80 28.04 -8.51
CA SER A 195 6.85 26.69 -8.00
C SER A 195 6.29 26.67 -6.58
N VAL A 196 5.09 26.12 -6.42
CA VAL A 196 4.39 26.01 -5.13
C VAL A 196 4.52 24.58 -4.63
N GLU A 197 5.24 24.39 -3.53
CA GLU A 197 5.36 23.08 -2.89
C GLU A 197 4.33 22.95 -1.76
N VAL A 198 3.49 21.93 -1.86
CA VAL A 198 2.47 21.61 -0.87
C VAL A 198 2.85 20.30 -0.18
N ARG A 199 2.96 20.34 1.14
CA ARG A 199 3.24 19.18 2.00
C ARG A 199 2.08 18.95 2.96
N VAL A 200 1.75 17.69 3.17
CA VAL A 200 0.73 17.24 4.12
C VAL A 200 1.27 16.10 4.97
N ARG A 201 0.90 16.11 6.25
CA ARG A 201 1.21 15.07 7.23
C ARG A 201 -0.06 14.67 7.96
N ASP A 202 -0.24 13.37 8.23
CA ASP A 202 -1.34 12.89 9.07
C ASP A 202 -0.94 12.66 10.54
N ASN A 203 -1.91 12.24 11.36
CA ASN A 203 -1.69 12.00 12.79
C ASN A 203 -0.85 10.74 13.09
N LYS A 204 -0.54 9.91 12.08
CA LYS A 204 0.32 8.73 12.21
C LYS A 204 1.74 8.99 11.69
N GLY A 205 2.01 10.20 11.21
CA GLY A 205 3.32 10.60 10.70
C GLY A 205 3.55 10.25 9.24
N LEU A 206 2.54 9.73 8.52
CA LEU A 206 2.60 9.61 7.07
C LEU A 206 2.71 11.02 6.49
N THR A 207 3.56 11.19 5.48
CA THR A 207 3.75 12.47 4.76
C THR A 207 3.56 12.29 3.26
N ALA A 208 3.03 13.31 2.58
CA ALA A 208 3.07 13.46 1.13
C ALA A 208 3.40 14.89 0.73
N SER A 209 3.96 15.03 -0.46
CA SER A 209 4.27 16.31 -1.06
C SER A 209 3.84 16.34 -2.53
N LYS A 210 3.47 17.52 -3.02
CA LYS A 210 3.20 17.76 -4.43
C LYS A 210 3.64 19.17 -4.81
N THR A 211 4.34 19.27 -5.93
CA THR A 211 4.78 20.54 -6.49
C THR A 211 3.84 20.95 -7.62
N TYR A 212 3.32 22.17 -7.52
CA TYR A 212 2.48 22.81 -8.52
C TYR A 212 3.24 23.92 -9.23
N ILE A 213 2.94 24.11 -10.52
CA ILE A 213 3.34 25.29 -11.26
C ILE A 213 2.13 26.21 -11.31
N LEU A 214 2.17 27.29 -10.54
CA LEU A 214 1.17 28.35 -10.59
C LEU A 214 1.60 29.37 -11.64
N ARG A 215 0.74 29.59 -12.64
CA ARG A 215 0.97 30.59 -13.69
C ARG A 215 0.14 31.82 -13.40
N ILE A 216 0.79 32.98 -13.35
CA ILE A 216 0.13 34.28 -13.26
C ILE A 216 0.28 34.99 -14.60
N LYS A 217 -0.84 35.34 -15.23
CA LYS A 217 -0.90 36.08 -16.49
C LYS A 217 -1.00 37.58 -16.24
N GLU A 218 -0.34 38.35 -17.10
CA GLU A 218 -0.48 39.80 -17.17
C GLU A 218 -1.92 40.19 -17.57
N VAL A 219 -2.41 41.33 -17.09
CA VAL A 219 -3.63 41.93 -17.62
C VAL A 219 -3.35 42.48 -19.01
N PRO A 220 -4.11 42.10 -20.06
CA PRO A 220 -3.95 42.72 -21.38
C PRO A 220 -4.19 44.24 -21.27
N TRP A 221 -3.24 45.04 -21.74
CA TRP A 221 -3.36 46.49 -21.85
C TRP A 221 -4.67 46.83 -22.60
N ARG A 222 -5.55 47.63 -21.96
CA ARG A 222 -6.71 48.25 -22.60
C ARG A 222 -6.37 49.68 -23.02
#